data_AF-A0A8S9WK97-F1
#
_entry.id   AF-A0A8S9WK97-F1
#
_cell.length_a   1.000
_cell.length_b   1.000
_cell.length_c   1.000
_cell.angle_alpha   90.00
_cell.angle_beta   90.00
_cell.angle_gamma   90.00
#
_symmetry.space_group_name_H-M   'P 1'
#
loop_
_entity.id
_entity.type
_entity.pdbx_description
1 polymer ?
#
loop_
_entity_poly.entity_id
_entity_poly.type
_entity_poly.pdbx_seq_one_letter_code
_entity_poly.pdbx_strand_id
1 'polypeptide(L)'
;WFLRLNPGNDAKLAEIMTRLVNGDTSVLQVDDEMDRDTIVKLTDRLKKAFYGVIFVGLGVLSSENATKNVEAIFALVDALNKTGVRYVLFPMKGHFNVMGAVQLLLRETGYPFGLDFSRDRMFEPGKTTVLDVLEEVDAALIVGADPFSSFPKAKAKKLCDIPVISIDPFETPTTFNSSVVFPAAITGVEAEGIAYRMDGLPLKLDKILDCEYPSDKQILERIYRALAL
;
A
#
# COMPACT_ATOMS: atom_id res chain seq x y z
N TRP A 1 9.64 -24.02 -5.12
CA TRP A 1 8.29 -24.60 -5.09
C TRP A 1 7.29 -23.56 -5.50
N PHE A 2 6.14 -23.98 -6.01
CA PHE A 2 5.01 -23.11 -6.29
C PHE A 2 3.79 -23.73 -5.63
N LEU A 3 3.20 -23.02 -4.68
CA LEU A 3 1.98 -23.45 -3.98
C LEU A 3 0.83 -22.59 -4.50
N ARG A 4 -0.09 -23.22 -5.23
CA ARG A 4 -1.30 -22.54 -5.70
C ARG A 4 -2.36 -22.66 -4.62
N LEU A 5 -2.77 -21.52 -4.08
CA LEU A 5 -3.84 -21.42 -3.09
C LEU A 5 -5.12 -20.94 -3.75
N ASN A 6 -6.26 -21.43 -3.27
CA ASN A 6 -7.54 -20.78 -3.56
C ASN A 6 -7.60 -19.41 -2.85
N PRO A 7 -8.19 -18.38 -3.46
CA PRO A 7 -8.33 -17.08 -2.84
C PRO A 7 -8.99 -17.18 -1.45
N GLY A 8 -8.42 -16.49 -0.46
CA GLY A 8 -8.94 -16.47 0.92
C GLY A 8 -8.34 -17.51 1.86
N ASN A 9 -7.49 -18.42 1.38
CA ASN A 9 -6.83 -19.45 2.18
C ASN A 9 -5.44 -19.05 2.74
N ASP A 10 -5.00 -17.79 2.58
CA ASP A 10 -3.69 -17.33 3.03
C ASP A 10 -3.49 -17.46 4.55
N ALA A 11 -4.46 -17.00 5.36
CA ALA A 11 -4.42 -17.17 6.81
C ALA A 11 -4.39 -18.65 7.22
N LYS A 12 -5.25 -19.46 6.60
CA LYS A 12 -5.33 -20.91 6.86
C LYS A 12 -4.00 -21.61 6.61
N LEU A 13 -3.33 -21.29 5.50
CA LEU A 13 -1.98 -21.79 5.22
C LEU A 13 -1.01 -21.41 6.33
N ALA A 14 -0.96 -20.14 6.70
CA ALA A 14 -0.03 -19.65 7.70
C ALA A 14 -0.28 -20.30 9.08
N GLU A 15 -1.53 -20.52 9.46
CA GLU A 15 -1.92 -21.23 10.68
C GLU A 15 -1.50 -22.71 10.66
N ILE A 16 -1.74 -23.42 9.55
CA ILE A 16 -1.29 -24.81 9.37
C ILE A 16 0.23 -24.89 9.51
N MET A 17 0.96 -24.03 8.81
CA MET A 17 2.42 -23.98 8.87
C MET A 17 2.91 -23.65 10.27
N THR A 18 2.24 -22.72 10.98
CA THR A 18 2.57 -22.37 12.37
C THR A 18 2.46 -23.58 13.30
N ARG A 19 1.37 -24.35 13.18
CA ARG A 19 1.18 -25.57 13.97
C ARG A 19 2.21 -26.65 13.65
N LEU A 20 2.56 -26.82 12.36
CA LEU A 20 3.64 -27.72 11.94
C LEU A 20 5.02 -27.29 12.46
N VAL A 21 5.31 -25.98 12.50
CA VAL A 21 6.54 -25.47 13.10
C VAL A 21 6.65 -25.90 14.57
N ASN A 22 5.53 -25.81 15.29
CA ASN A 22 5.39 -26.22 16.69
C ASN A 22 5.28 -27.74 16.91
N GLY A 23 5.35 -28.56 15.85
CA GLY A 23 5.36 -30.02 15.92
C GLY A 23 3.98 -30.69 15.94
N ASP A 24 2.90 -29.95 15.73
CA ASP A 24 1.55 -30.50 15.65
C ASP A 24 1.21 -30.92 14.21
N THR A 25 1.29 -32.23 13.94
CA THR A 25 1.01 -32.82 12.63
C THR A 25 -0.46 -33.18 12.42
N SER A 26 -1.32 -33.05 13.44
CA SER A 26 -2.75 -33.37 13.35
C SER A 26 -3.50 -32.47 12.37
N VAL A 27 -2.95 -31.27 12.11
CA VAL A 27 -3.48 -30.27 11.17
C VAL A 27 -3.61 -30.74 9.73
N LEU A 28 -2.80 -31.72 9.35
CA LEU A 28 -2.76 -32.23 8.00
C LEU A 28 -3.94 -33.16 7.69
N GLN A 29 -4.74 -33.57 8.67
CA GLN A 29 -5.86 -34.50 8.45
C GLN A 29 -7.14 -33.81 7.96
N VAL A 30 -7.21 -32.47 8.03
CA VAL A 30 -8.48 -31.72 7.92
C VAL A 30 -8.66 -31.01 6.57
N ASP A 31 -7.60 -30.92 5.75
CA ASP A 31 -7.60 -30.04 4.57
C ASP A 31 -7.22 -30.78 3.29
N ASP A 32 -8.20 -31.02 2.41
CA ASP A 32 -8.03 -31.72 1.12
C ASP A 32 -7.71 -30.76 -0.04
N GLU A 33 -7.88 -29.43 0.16
CA GLU A 33 -7.71 -28.46 -0.93
C GLU A 33 -6.25 -28.05 -1.18
N MET A 34 -5.33 -28.47 -0.31
CA MET A 34 -3.95 -28.00 -0.32
C MET A 34 -2.97 -29.16 -0.37
N ASP A 35 -1.91 -29.01 -1.18
CA ASP A 35 -0.88 -30.03 -1.32
C ASP A 35 -0.06 -30.19 -0.02
N ARG A 36 -0.48 -31.18 0.78
CA ARG A 36 0.08 -31.48 2.11
C ARG A 36 1.57 -31.78 2.06
N ASP A 37 2.01 -32.55 1.07
CA ASP A 37 3.41 -32.92 0.92
C ASP A 37 4.27 -31.68 0.64
N THR A 38 3.78 -30.79 -0.23
CA THR A 38 4.42 -29.49 -0.46
C THR A 38 4.45 -28.62 0.80
N ILE A 39 3.37 -28.55 1.58
CA ILE A 39 3.32 -27.75 2.83
C ILE A 39 4.32 -28.24 3.86
N VAL A 40 4.40 -29.56 4.08
CA VAL A 40 5.35 -30.15 5.03
C VAL A 40 6.79 -29.88 4.58
N LYS A 41 7.11 -30.14 3.31
CA LYS A 41 8.44 -29.85 2.75
C LYS A 41 8.82 -28.38 2.83
N LEU A 42 7.87 -27.49 2.57
CA LEU A 42 8.06 -26.05 2.69
C LEU A 42 8.36 -25.67 4.15
N THR A 43 7.54 -26.13 5.08
CA THR A 43 7.69 -25.84 6.52
C THR A 43 9.04 -26.32 7.05
N ASP A 44 9.45 -27.54 6.70
CA ASP A 44 10.75 -28.09 7.09
C ASP A 44 11.92 -27.27 6.54
N ARG A 45 11.78 -26.70 5.34
CA ARG A 45 12.83 -25.82 4.80
C ARG A 45 12.85 -24.47 5.50
N LEU A 46 11.71 -23.92 5.90
CA LEU A 46 11.68 -22.67 6.65
C LEU A 46 12.38 -22.83 8.01
N LYS A 47 12.14 -23.96 8.71
CA LYS A 47 12.81 -24.28 9.99
C LYS A 47 14.32 -24.47 9.88
N LYS A 48 14.83 -24.78 8.68
CA LYS A 48 16.26 -25.02 8.41
C LYS A 48 16.96 -23.82 7.77
N ALA A 49 16.26 -22.71 7.55
CA ALA A 49 16.87 -21.52 6.98
C ALA A 49 17.87 -20.91 7.97
N PHE A 50 18.89 -20.23 7.45
CA PHE A 50 19.79 -19.41 8.27
C PHE A 50 19.16 -18.05 8.58
N TYR A 51 18.58 -17.44 7.54
CA TYR A 51 17.83 -16.20 7.61
C TYR A 51 16.76 -16.23 6.52
N GLY A 52 15.55 -15.75 6.85
CA GLY A 52 14.42 -15.77 5.95
C GLY A 52 13.70 -14.43 5.83
N VAL A 53 13.16 -14.16 4.65
CA VAL A 53 12.34 -12.98 4.37
C VAL A 53 11.04 -13.47 3.74
N ILE A 54 9.91 -13.02 4.28
CA ILE A 54 8.59 -13.25 3.67
C ILE A 54 8.16 -11.93 3.03
N PHE A 55 8.13 -11.89 1.70
CA PHE A 55 7.62 -10.76 0.95
C PHE A 55 6.10 -10.86 0.81
N VAL A 56 5.38 -9.80 1.17
CA VAL A 56 3.90 -9.78 1.14
C VAL A 56 3.41 -8.71 0.18
N GLY A 57 2.62 -9.10 -0.82
CA GLY A 57 2.03 -8.19 -1.80
C GLY A 57 0.55 -7.89 -1.56
N LEU A 58 -0.07 -7.18 -2.51
CA LEU A 58 -1.49 -6.78 -2.46
C LEU A 58 -2.47 -7.96 -2.41
N GLY A 59 -2.08 -9.14 -2.93
CA GLY A 59 -2.91 -10.35 -2.83
C GLY A 59 -3.27 -10.72 -1.39
N VAL A 60 -2.40 -10.38 -0.43
CA VAL A 60 -2.67 -10.50 1.00
C VAL A 60 -3.19 -9.19 1.57
N LEU A 61 -2.48 -8.08 1.32
CA LEU A 61 -2.73 -6.78 1.96
C LEU A 61 -4.03 -6.09 1.53
N SER A 62 -4.61 -6.47 0.40
CA SER A 62 -5.84 -5.90 -0.16
C SER A 62 -6.95 -6.94 -0.35
N SER A 63 -6.79 -8.12 0.26
CA SER A 63 -7.84 -9.13 0.32
C SER A 63 -8.92 -8.76 1.34
N GLU A 64 -10.11 -9.35 1.22
CA GLU A 64 -11.22 -9.14 2.17
C GLU A 64 -10.82 -9.46 3.62
N ASN A 65 -9.95 -10.46 3.82
CA ASN A 65 -9.43 -10.88 5.12
C ASN A 65 -8.02 -10.35 5.41
N ALA A 66 -7.62 -9.21 4.83
CA ALA A 66 -6.25 -8.68 4.92
C ALA A 66 -5.68 -8.66 6.35
N THR A 67 -6.45 -8.17 7.34
CA THR A 67 -6.01 -8.15 8.74
C THR A 67 -5.69 -9.54 9.28
N LYS A 68 -6.63 -10.49 9.12
CA LYS A 68 -6.45 -11.88 9.57
C LYS A 68 -5.27 -12.55 8.86
N ASN A 69 -5.13 -12.31 7.56
CA ASN A 69 -4.02 -12.86 6.79
C ASN A 69 -2.67 -12.34 7.31
N VAL A 70 -2.56 -11.03 7.58
CA VAL A 70 -1.34 -10.43 8.12
C VAL A 70 -1.05 -10.94 9.53
N GLU A 71 -2.05 -11.05 10.40
CA GLU A 71 -1.91 -11.59 11.75
C GLU A 71 -1.42 -13.06 11.74
N ALA A 72 -2.00 -13.90 10.89
CA ALA A 72 -1.60 -15.30 10.75
C ALA A 72 -0.16 -15.43 10.23
N ILE A 73 0.23 -14.59 9.27
CA ILE A 73 1.61 -14.57 8.77
C ILE A 73 2.58 -14.08 9.85
N PHE A 74 2.19 -13.09 10.68
CA PHE A 74 3.01 -12.69 11.83
C PHE A 74 3.17 -13.82 12.84
N ALA A 75 2.10 -14.57 13.13
CA ALA A 75 2.18 -15.74 14.01
C ALA A 75 3.14 -16.80 13.46
N LEU A 76 3.14 -17.02 12.14
CA LEU A 76 4.11 -17.91 11.50
C LEU A 76 5.55 -17.41 11.63
N VAL A 77 5.79 -16.11 11.39
CA VAL A 77 7.11 -15.49 11.55
C VAL A 77 7.59 -15.62 13.00
N ASP A 78 6.73 -15.37 13.98
CA ASP A 78 7.05 -15.51 15.40
C ASP A 78 7.37 -16.96 15.78
N ALA A 79 6.58 -17.93 15.30
CA ALA A 79 6.83 -19.35 15.53
C ALA A 79 8.17 -19.79 14.92
N LEU A 80 8.49 -19.37 13.69
CA LEU A 80 9.79 -19.63 13.07
C LEU A 80 10.93 -18.99 13.88
N ASN A 81 10.76 -17.75 14.35
CA ASN A 81 11.75 -17.07 15.17
C ASN A 81 12.03 -17.80 16.50
N LYS A 82 11.01 -18.39 17.12
CA LYS A 82 11.17 -19.20 18.35
C LYS A 82 11.96 -20.49 18.14
N THR A 83 12.06 -21.00 16.90
CA THR A 83 12.92 -22.16 16.60
C THR A 83 14.42 -21.83 16.54
N GLY A 84 14.79 -20.55 16.60
CA GLY A 84 16.18 -20.09 16.53
C GLY A 84 16.60 -19.55 15.15
N VAL A 85 15.75 -19.66 14.13
CA VAL A 85 15.96 -19.03 12.81
C VAL A 85 15.54 -17.56 12.86
N ARG A 86 16.17 -16.67 12.09
CA ARG A 86 15.69 -15.29 11.95
C ARG A 86 14.83 -15.10 10.72
N TYR A 87 13.57 -14.71 10.93
CA TYR A 87 12.62 -14.35 9.89
C TYR A 87 12.12 -12.92 10.06
N VAL A 88 12.02 -12.21 8.93
CA VAL A 88 11.38 -10.89 8.84
C VAL A 88 10.26 -10.88 7.80
N LEU A 89 9.26 -10.05 8.04
CA LEU A 89 8.18 -9.79 7.10
C LEU A 89 8.48 -8.49 6.35
N PHE A 90 8.35 -8.50 5.02
CA PHE A 90 8.63 -7.34 4.18
C PHE A 90 7.44 -7.02 3.26
N PRO A 91 6.66 -5.96 3.53
CA PRO A 91 5.54 -5.58 2.69
C PRO A 91 6.03 -4.93 1.38
N MET A 92 5.59 -5.47 0.25
CA MET A 92 5.91 -4.97 -1.09
C MET A 92 4.95 -3.82 -1.45
N LYS A 93 5.45 -2.58 -1.36
CA LYS A 93 4.70 -1.39 -1.75
C LYS A 93 4.74 -1.21 -3.28
N GLY A 94 3.68 -0.63 -3.83
CA GLY A 94 3.52 -0.45 -5.28
C GLY A 94 4.36 0.68 -5.85
N HIS A 95 3.94 1.94 -5.62
CA HIS A 95 4.63 3.10 -6.20
C HIS A 95 5.94 3.43 -5.48
N PHE A 96 6.85 4.06 -6.24
CA PHE A 96 8.23 4.36 -5.82
C PHE A 96 8.34 5.17 -4.53
N ASN A 97 7.33 5.99 -4.18
CA ASN A 97 7.36 6.87 -3.03
C ASN A 97 6.15 6.75 -2.07
N VAL A 98 5.43 5.61 -2.10
CA VAL A 98 4.35 5.38 -1.11
C VAL A 98 4.89 5.49 0.32
N MET A 99 6.10 4.95 0.54
CA MET A 99 6.75 5.06 1.85
C MET A 99 7.06 6.51 2.22
N GLY A 100 7.38 7.38 1.28
CA GLY A 100 7.69 8.78 1.59
C GLY A 100 6.47 9.56 2.03
N ALA A 101 5.33 9.34 1.38
CA ALA A 101 4.05 9.90 1.81
C ALA A 101 3.70 9.46 3.23
N VAL A 102 3.82 8.15 3.53
CA VAL A 102 3.55 7.61 4.87
C VAL A 102 4.52 8.16 5.91
N GLN A 103 5.82 8.20 5.62
CA GLN A 103 6.84 8.72 6.54
C GLN A 103 6.63 10.22 6.82
N LEU A 104 6.27 10.99 5.80
CA LEU A 104 5.94 12.41 5.94
C LEU A 104 4.74 12.59 6.86
N LEU A 105 3.62 11.90 6.59
CA LEU A 105 2.41 12.04 7.40
C LEU A 105 2.64 11.60 8.85
N LEU A 106 3.36 10.49 9.07
CA LEU A 106 3.73 10.04 10.42
C LEU A 106 4.56 11.10 11.16
N ARG A 107 5.51 11.74 10.48
CA ARG A 107 6.36 12.79 11.07
C ARG A 107 5.55 14.03 11.42
N GLU A 108 4.71 14.51 10.51
CA GLU A 108 3.98 15.77 10.69
C GLU A 108 2.75 15.63 11.59
N THR A 109 2.11 14.47 11.60
CA THR A 109 0.79 14.28 12.24
C THR A 109 0.71 13.12 13.22
N GLY A 110 1.70 12.23 13.26
CA GLY A 110 1.64 11.00 14.03
C GLY A 110 0.83 9.87 13.39
N TYR A 111 0.24 10.08 12.20
CA TYR A 111 -0.63 9.12 11.54
C TYR A 111 -0.23 8.85 10.06
N PRO A 112 -0.46 7.63 9.52
CA PRO A 112 0.16 7.21 8.27
C PRO A 112 -0.59 7.57 6.97
N PHE A 113 -1.91 7.81 7.02
CA PHE A 113 -2.76 8.12 5.86
C PHE A 113 -4.17 8.54 6.32
N GLY A 114 -5.06 8.88 5.38
CA GLY A 114 -6.51 9.00 5.64
C GLY A 114 -6.83 9.98 6.77
N LEU A 115 -6.31 11.20 6.66
CA LEU A 115 -6.44 12.23 7.68
C LEU A 115 -7.56 13.18 7.34
N ASP A 116 -8.35 13.53 8.35
CA ASP A 116 -9.37 14.57 8.27
C ASP A 116 -9.01 15.72 9.21
N PHE A 117 -8.57 16.84 8.64
CA PHE A 117 -8.17 18.03 9.39
C PHE A 117 -9.36 18.87 9.88
N SER A 118 -10.60 18.51 9.55
CA SER A 118 -11.81 19.19 10.03
C SER A 118 -12.34 18.65 11.37
N ARG A 119 -11.87 17.47 11.80
CA ARG A 119 -12.34 16.76 13.00
C ARG A 119 -11.32 16.83 14.14
N ASP A 120 -11.81 16.82 15.37
CA ASP A 120 -10.95 16.68 16.57
C ASP A 120 -10.14 15.37 16.54
N ARG A 121 -10.77 14.28 16.06
CA ARG A 121 -10.10 13.01 15.81
C ARG A 121 -9.77 12.90 14.33
N MET A 122 -8.54 13.27 13.99
CA MET A 122 -8.08 13.35 12.60
C MET A 122 -7.89 11.99 11.89
N PHE A 123 -7.71 10.90 12.63
CA PHE A 123 -7.42 9.58 12.06
C PHE A 123 -8.36 8.49 12.60
N GLU A 124 -9.20 7.98 11.70
CA GLU A 124 -10.08 6.84 11.95
C GLU A 124 -10.28 6.03 10.66
N PRO A 125 -9.41 5.03 10.39
CA PRO A 125 -9.56 4.14 9.24
C PRO A 125 -10.97 3.52 9.17
N GLY A 126 -11.57 3.52 7.98
CA GLY A 126 -12.98 3.14 7.78
C GLY A 126 -13.97 4.31 7.93
N LYS A 127 -13.50 5.51 8.27
CA LYS A 127 -14.30 6.74 8.25
C LYS A 127 -13.60 7.91 7.57
N THR A 128 -12.27 8.02 7.71
CA THR A 128 -11.50 9.17 7.21
C THR A 128 -10.67 8.84 5.97
N THR A 129 -10.84 7.66 5.37
CA THR A 129 -10.10 7.30 4.14
C THR A 129 -10.86 7.75 2.89
N VAL A 130 -10.13 7.89 1.78
CA VAL A 130 -10.69 8.44 0.52
C VAL A 130 -11.95 7.71 0.05
N LEU A 131 -12.04 6.39 0.21
CA LEU A 131 -13.22 5.63 -0.22
C LEU A 131 -14.42 5.82 0.72
N ASP A 132 -14.16 6.14 1.99
CA ASP A 132 -15.17 6.35 3.02
C ASP A 132 -15.80 7.75 2.86
N VAL A 133 -14.97 8.78 2.73
CA VAL A 133 -15.42 10.19 2.70
C VAL A 133 -15.94 10.64 1.34
N LEU A 134 -15.77 9.84 0.27
CA LEU A 134 -16.09 10.27 -1.10
C LEU A 134 -17.55 10.73 -1.28
N GLU A 135 -18.48 10.23 -0.47
CA GLU A 135 -19.89 10.63 -0.53
C GLU A 135 -20.18 11.94 0.23
N GLU A 136 -19.26 12.39 1.07
CA GLU A 136 -19.39 13.56 1.94
C GLU A 136 -18.66 14.80 1.40
N VAL A 137 -17.76 14.62 0.43
CA VAL A 137 -16.96 15.70 -0.15
C VAL A 137 -17.68 16.37 -1.34
N ASP A 138 -17.40 17.65 -1.54
CA ASP A 138 -17.95 18.48 -2.60
C ASP A 138 -16.94 18.81 -3.72
N ALA A 139 -15.67 18.48 -3.53
CA ALA A 139 -14.59 18.62 -4.51
C ALA A 139 -13.44 17.63 -4.25
N ALA A 140 -12.62 17.35 -5.27
CA ALA A 140 -11.44 16.50 -5.14
C ALA A 140 -10.19 17.14 -5.77
N LEU A 141 -9.08 17.13 -5.02
CA LEU A 141 -7.73 17.41 -5.54
C LEU A 141 -6.95 16.10 -5.61
N ILE A 142 -6.55 15.71 -6.81
CA ILE A 142 -5.82 14.46 -7.08
C ILE A 142 -4.41 14.80 -7.56
N VAL A 143 -3.39 14.23 -6.92
CA VAL A 143 -1.98 14.54 -7.20
C VAL A 143 -1.25 13.25 -7.55
N GLY A 144 -0.78 13.13 -8.79
CA GLY A 144 0.02 12.00 -9.29
C GLY A 144 -0.65 10.64 -9.10
N ALA A 145 -1.97 10.57 -9.24
CA ALA A 145 -2.77 9.37 -9.03
C ALA A 145 -3.92 9.29 -10.03
N ASP A 146 -4.37 8.07 -10.32
CA ASP A 146 -5.43 7.81 -11.30
C ASP A 146 -6.62 7.03 -10.69
N PRO A 147 -7.42 7.64 -9.80
CA PRO A 147 -8.56 6.98 -9.15
C PRO A 147 -9.65 6.57 -10.14
N PHE A 148 -9.80 7.23 -11.29
CA PHE A 148 -10.77 6.79 -12.32
C PHE A 148 -10.44 5.41 -12.90
N SER A 149 -9.16 5.03 -12.94
CA SER A 149 -8.73 3.68 -13.34
C SER A 149 -8.64 2.69 -12.18
N SER A 150 -8.29 3.17 -10.98
CA SER A 150 -7.90 2.30 -9.86
C SER A 150 -9.00 2.08 -8.81
N PHE A 151 -10.00 2.95 -8.73
CA PHE A 151 -11.09 2.79 -7.77
C PHE A 151 -12.14 1.77 -8.25
N PRO A 152 -12.90 1.16 -7.31
CA PRO A 152 -14.10 0.43 -7.66
C PRO A 152 -15.03 1.31 -8.50
N LYS A 153 -15.61 0.74 -9.56
CA LYS A 153 -16.45 1.47 -10.54
C LYS A 153 -17.52 2.36 -9.89
N ALA A 154 -18.17 1.87 -8.84
CA ALA A 154 -19.20 2.64 -8.12
C ALA A 154 -18.63 3.91 -7.46
N LYS A 155 -17.41 3.83 -6.92
CA LYS A 155 -16.70 4.96 -6.30
C LYS A 155 -16.14 5.91 -7.37
N ALA A 156 -15.55 5.38 -8.44
CA ALA A 156 -15.08 6.21 -9.56
C ALA A 156 -16.21 7.05 -10.17
N LYS A 157 -17.43 6.51 -10.29
CA LYS A 157 -18.59 7.26 -10.80
C LYS A 157 -18.93 8.49 -9.95
N LYS A 158 -18.71 8.44 -8.64
CA LYS A 158 -18.98 9.56 -7.73
C LYS A 158 -18.05 10.74 -7.94
N LEU A 159 -16.82 10.49 -8.38
CA LEU A 159 -15.91 11.56 -8.79
C LEU A 159 -16.44 12.35 -9.99
N CYS A 160 -17.34 11.78 -10.81
CA CYS A 160 -17.98 12.53 -11.90
C CYS A 160 -19.02 13.55 -11.39
N ASP A 161 -19.50 13.41 -10.15
CA ASP A 161 -20.57 14.24 -9.59
C ASP A 161 -20.04 15.52 -8.91
N ILE A 162 -18.72 15.63 -8.73
CA ILE A 162 -18.05 16.75 -8.06
C ILE A 162 -16.95 17.37 -8.94
N PRO A 163 -16.55 18.63 -8.72
CA PRO A 163 -15.39 19.21 -9.39
C PRO A 163 -14.11 18.47 -9.01
N VAL A 164 -13.35 18.07 -10.03
CA VAL A 164 -12.08 17.37 -9.86
C VAL A 164 -10.95 18.24 -10.40
N ILE A 165 -9.92 18.44 -9.59
CA ILE A 165 -8.67 19.10 -9.97
C ILE A 165 -7.57 18.04 -9.95
N SER A 166 -6.84 17.89 -11.04
CA SER A 166 -5.71 16.95 -11.14
C SER A 166 -4.39 17.66 -11.34
N ILE A 167 -3.35 17.21 -10.64
CA ILE A 167 -1.95 17.55 -10.89
C ILE A 167 -1.26 16.28 -11.38
N ASP A 168 -0.94 16.21 -12.67
CA ASP A 168 -0.38 15.01 -13.29
C ASP A 168 0.51 15.35 -14.51
N PRO A 169 1.64 14.66 -14.71
CA PRO A 169 2.45 14.80 -15.93
C PRO A 169 1.82 14.17 -17.19
N PHE A 170 0.83 13.29 -17.06
CA PHE A 170 0.31 12.49 -18.19
C PHE A 170 -1.20 12.65 -18.40
N GLU A 171 -1.63 12.35 -19.62
CA GLU A 171 -3.05 12.13 -19.91
C GLU A 171 -3.50 10.78 -19.35
N THR A 172 -4.49 10.80 -18.46
CA THR A 172 -5.06 9.63 -17.80
C THR A 172 -6.58 9.74 -17.80
N PRO A 173 -7.33 8.66 -17.53
CA PRO A 173 -8.77 8.75 -17.27
C PRO A 173 -9.13 9.80 -16.21
N THR A 174 -8.27 9.99 -15.20
CA THR A 174 -8.47 11.05 -14.20
C THR A 174 -8.30 12.45 -14.78
N THR A 175 -7.22 12.74 -15.52
CA THR A 175 -7.05 14.09 -16.10
C THR A 175 -8.12 14.39 -17.16
N PHE A 176 -8.55 13.38 -17.92
CA PHE A 176 -9.63 13.52 -18.90
C PHE A 176 -10.98 13.92 -18.27
N ASN A 177 -11.29 13.38 -17.08
CA ASN A 177 -12.53 13.69 -16.36
C ASN A 177 -12.39 14.86 -15.37
N SER A 178 -11.22 15.51 -15.31
CA SER A 178 -10.98 16.62 -14.39
C SER A 178 -11.51 17.94 -14.93
N SER A 179 -12.08 18.76 -14.05
CA SER A 179 -12.51 20.13 -14.36
C SER A 179 -11.32 21.05 -14.62
N VAL A 180 -10.19 20.82 -13.93
CA VAL A 180 -8.93 21.55 -14.10
C VAL A 180 -7.77 20.56 -14.06
N VAL A 181 -6.84 20.68 -15.01
CA VAL A 181 -5.61 19.89 -15.06
C VAL A 181 -4.41 20.83 -14.97
N PHE A 182 -3.55 20.61 -13.98
CA PHE A 182 -2.25 21.25 -13.88
C PHE A 182 -1.17 20.26 -14.35
N PRO A 183 -0.53 20.48 -15.52
CA PRO A 183 0.61 19.67 -15.93
C PRO A 183 1.79 19.92 -14.98
N ALA A 184 2.38 18.85 -14.49
CA ALA A 184 3.50 18.89 -13.56
C ALA A 184 4.75 18.23 -14.15
N ALA A 185 5.93 18.70 -13.77
CA ALA A 185 7.19 18.05 -14.08
C ALA A 185 7.29 16.67 -13.40
N ILE A 186 7.87 15.70 -14.11
CA ILE A 186 8.08 14.34 -13.60
C ILE A 186 9.18 14.32 -12.53
N THR A 187 8.82 13.96 -11.29
CA THR A 187 9.79 13.84 -10.19
C THR A 187 10.82 12.72 -10.47
N GLY A 188 12.11 13.05 -10.35
CA GLY A 188 13.23 12.16 -10.65
C GLY A 188 13.62 12.08 -12.13
N VAL A 189 12.99 12.89 -12.99
CA VAL A 189 13.37 13.05 -14.40
C VAL A 189 13.51 14.54 -14.72
N GLU A 190 12.48 15.32 -14.44
CA GLU A 190 12.36 16.74 -14.79
C GLU A 190 12.39 17.67 -13.57
N ALA A 191 12.12 17.11 -12.39
CA ALA A 191 12.23 17.78 -11.10
C ALA A 191 13.02 16.93 -10.12
N GLU A 192 13.79 17.57 -9.24
CA GLU A 192 14.46 16.89 -8.13
C GLU A 192 13.47 16.56 -7.00
N GLY A 193 13.81 15.60 -6.15
CA GLY A 193 12.97 15.23 -5.02
C GLY A 193 13.63 14.25 -4.06
N ILE A 194 12.87 13.81 -3.06
CA ILE A 194 13.28 12.71 -2.17
C ILE A 194 12.20 11.64 -2.24
N ALA A 195 12.61 10.42 -2.56
CA ALA A 195 11.76 9.24 -2.51
C ALA A 195 12.24 8.25 -1.45
N TYR A 196 11.31 7.56 -0.82
CA TYR A 196 11.65 6.52 0.15
C TYR A 196 11.45 5.15 -0.48
N ARG A 197 12.52 4.36 -0.50
CA ARG A 197 12.45 2.96 -0.89
C ARG A 197 11.58 2.18 0.12
N MET A 198 11.14 0.98 -0.26
CA MET A 198 10.25 0.14 0.55
C MET A 198 10.78 -0.18 1.96
N ASP A 199 12.09 -0.18 2.16
CA ASP A 199 12.75 -0.36 3.46
C ASP A 199 12.87 0.94 4.28
N GLY A 200 12.33 2.05 3.80
CA GLY A 200 12.35 3.34 4.46
C GLY A 200 13.62 4.16 4.23
N LEU A 201 14.55 3.71 3.37
CA LEU A 201 15.72 4.49 3.03
C LEU A 201 15.34 5.70 2.15
N PRO A 202 15.61 6.95 2.57
CA PRO A 202 15.44 8.11 1.70
C PRO A 202 16.53 8.13 0.62
N LEU A 203 16.09 8.35 -0.61
CA LEU A 203 16.93 8.48 -1.80
C LEU A 203 16.67 9.83 -2.43
N LYS A 204 17.73 10.60 -2.68
CA LYS A 204 17.64 11.81 -3.50
C LYS A 204 17.39 11.39 -4.94
N LEU A 205 16.38 12.01 -5.56
CA LEU A 205 16.10 11.90 -6.98
C LEU A 205 16.66 13.14 -7.66
N ASP A 206 17.46 12.92 -8.70
CA ASP A 206 18.08 14.00 -9.46
C ASP A 206 17.18 14.43 -10.62
N LYS A 207 17.32 15.70 -11.00
CA LYS A 207 16.78 16.22 -12.26
C LYS A 207 17.75 15.86 -13.39
N ILE A 208 17.25 15.18 -14.41
CA ILE A 208 18.02 14.67 -15.54
C ILE A 208 17.75 15.49 -16.81
N LEU A 209 16.52 16.00 -16.96
CA LEU A 209 16.07 16.79 -18.11
C LEU A 209 15.45 18.11 -17.63
N ASP A 210 15.54 19.14 -18.47
CA ASP A 210 14.81 20.38 -18.26
C ASP A 210 13.34 20.24 -18.68
N CYS A 211 12.46 20.93 -17.97
CA CYS A 211 11.03 20.94 -18.23
C CYS A 211 10.48 22.35 -17.98
N GLU A 212 9.55 22.76 -18.83
CA GLU A 212 8.89 24.07 -18.77
C GLU A 212 7.81 24.11 -17.69
N TYR A 213 7.27 22.94 -17.34
CA TYR A 213 6.22 22.80 -16.33
C TYR A 213 6.80 22.89 -14.91
N PRO A 214 6.05 23.47 -13.96
CA PRO A 214 6.44 23.49 -12.57
C PRO A 214 6.38 22.07 -11.94
N SER A 215 7.13 21.87 -10.86
CA SER A 215 6.93 20.70 -10.00
C SER A 215 5.57 20.73 -9.30
N ASP A 216 5.08 19.56 -8.92
CA ASP A 216 3.89 19.38 -8.06
C ASP A 216 3.97 20.24 -6.78
N LYS A 217 5.14 20.29 -6.13
CA LYS A 217 5.40 21.16 -4.98
C LYS A 217 5.14 22.63 -5.31
N GLN A 218 5.69 23.14 -6.42
CA GLN A 218 5.52 24.54 -6.81
C GLN A 218 4.06 24.87 -7.15
N ILE A 219 3.33 23.93 -7.75
CA ILE A 219 1.90 24.09 -8.02
C ILE A 219 1.13 24.19 -6.70
N LEU A 220 1.35 23.25 -5.77
CA LEU A 220 0.69 23.24 -4.46
C LEU A 220 1.01 24.48 -3.63
N GLU A 221 2.26 24.95 -3.64
CA GLU A 221 2.64 26.20 -2.96
C GLU A 221 1.91 27.43 -3.52
N ARG A 222 1.71 27.50 -4.84
CA ARG A 222 0.97 28.61 -5.48
C ARG A 222 -0.51 28.55 -5.12
N ILE A 223 -1.11 27.36 -5.13
CA ILE A 223 -2.51 27.16 -4.71
C ILE A 223 -2.66 27.58 -3.25
N TYR A 224 -1.79 27.11 -2.36
CA TYR A 224 -1.82 27.46 -0.94
C TYR A 224 -1.74 28.97 -0.70
N ARG A 225 -0.84 29.67 -1.39
CA ARG A 225 -0.74 31.14 -1.29
C ARG A 225 -1.98 31.85 -1.80
N ALA A 226 -2.61 31.35 -2.87
CA ALA A 226 -3.82 31.94 -3.41
C ALA A 226 -5.03 31.77 -2.48
N LEU A 227 -5.08 30.69 -1.69
CA LEU A 227 -6.12 30.44 -0.69
C LEU A 227 -5.93 31.23 0.62
N ALA A 228 -4.71 31.72 0.87
CA ALA A 228 -4.38 32.51 2.05
C ALA A 228 -4.65 34.02 1.90
N LEU A 229 -5.09 34.45 0.71
CA LEU A 229 -5.50 35.82 0.37
C LEU A 229 -7.03 35.96 0.50
#